data_AF-A0A7X5L627-F1
#
_entry.id   AF-A0A7X5L627-F1
#
_cell.length_a   1.000
_cell.length_b   1.000
_cell.length_c   1.000
_cell.angle_alpha   90.00
_cell.angle_beta   90.00
_cell.angle_gamma   90.00
#
_symmetry.space_group_name_H-M   'P 1'
#
loop_
_entity.id
_entity.type
_entity.pdbx_description
1 polymer ?
#
loop_
_entity_poly.entity_id
_entity_poly.type
_entity_poly.pdbx_seq_one_letter_code
_entity_poly.pdbx_strand_id
1 'polypeptide(L)'
;MKTTALEMPKVPIDRGRIFDMTEPIIRLEQMDATEYERVVGEWAYSYLRGSKGYYDVVLMGGSSDSGRDLVAYLDETYNRFDIYQCKHYDTPLKPSEYWIEFGKLCYYTYMKEYRIPEKYYIVASKGVGAKLRKSYNDRNRVN
;
A
#
# COMPACT_ATOMS: atom_id res chain seq x y z
N MET A 1 7.62 -13.05 -12.04
CA MET A 1 6.59 -12.26 -11.32
C MET A 1 5.82 -11.45 -12.34
N LYS A 2 4.48 -11.47 -12.34
CA LYS A 2 3.69 -10.64 -13.25
C LYS A 2 3.51 -9.26 -12.62
N THR A 3 4.10 -8.25 -13.24
CA THR A 3 3.89 -6.85 -12.91
C THR A 3 2.87 -6.27 -13.88
N THR A 4 1.94 -5.47 -13.39
CA THR A 4 0.98 -4.75 -14.23
C THR A 4 1.37 -3.29 -14.28
N ALA A 5 1.52 -2.76 -15.48
CA ALA A 5 1.76 -1.34 -15.68
C ALA A 5 0.58 -0.54 -15.14
N LEU A 6 0.87 0.62 -14.56
CA LEU A 6 -0.15 1.45 -13.96
C LEU A 6 -0.92 2.21 -15.05
N GLU A 7 -2.17 1.82 -15.26
CA GLU A 7 -3.04 2.45 -16.25
C GLU A 7 -3.59 3.78 -15.75
N MET A 8 -3.81 4.71 -16.67
CA MET A 8 -4.51 5.96 -16.37
C MET A 8 -5.95 5.65 -15.91
N PRO A 9 -6.42 6.20 -14.77
CA PRO A 9 -7.77 6.02 -14.30
C PRO A 9 -8.80 6.39 -15.37
N LYS A 10 -9.77 5.51 -15.59
CA LYS A 10 -10.89 5.79 -16.51
C LYS A 10 -11.86 6.75 -15.85
N VAL A 11 -12.46 7.62 -16.65
CA VAL A 11 -13.55 8.49 -16.17
C VAL A 11 -14.70 7.61 -15.64
N PRO A 12 -15.20 7.84 -14.42
CA PRO A 12 -16.30 7.03 -13.87
C PRO A 12 -17.54 7.08 -14.77
N ILE A 13 -18.06 5.89 -15.09
CA ILE A 13 -19.30 5.72 -15.84
C ILE A 13 -20.50 5.93 -14.92
N ASP A 14 -20.42 5.39 -13.70
CA ASP A 14 -21.38 5.63 -12.64
C ASP A 14 -21.03 6.92 -11.88
N ARG A 15 -21.95 7.88 -11.95
CA ARG A 15 -21.86 9.18 -11.26
C ARG A 15 -22.71 9.25 -10.01
N GLY A 16 -23.42 8.18 -9.63
CA GLY A 16 -24.27 8.13 -8.44
C GLY A 16 -23.51 8.43 -7.16
N ARG A 17 -22.23 8.03 -7.08
CA ARG A 17 -21.34 8.32 -5.94
C ARG A 17 -20.81 9.77 -5.89
N ILE A 18 -21.05 10.60 -6.91
CA ILE A 18 -20.67 12.03 -6.89
C ILE A 18 -21.50 12.79 -5.84
N PHE A 19 -22.76 12.42 -5.66
CA PHE A 19 -23.67 13.02 -4.68
C PHE A 19 -23.82 12.18 -3.40
N ASP A 20 -23.04 11.11 -3.28
CA ASP A 20 -22.94 10.38 -2.02
C ASP A 20 -22.38 11.34 -0.96
N MET A 21 -23.08 11.42 0.18
CA MET A 21 -22.73 12.28 1.31
C MET A 21 -21.96 11.51 2.40
N THR A 22 -21.76 10.21 2.24
CA THR A 22 -20.95 9.37 3.13
C THR A 22 -19.54 9.93 3.21
N GLU A 23 -18.94 10.01 4.39
CA GLU A 23 -17.57 10.54 4.51
C GLU A 23 -16.59 9.69 3.68
N PRO A 24 -15.62 10.30 2.97
CA PRO A 24 -14.69 9.56 2.11
C PRO A 24 -13.96 8.41 2.82
N ILE A 25 -13.63 8.60 4.10
CA ILE A 25 -12.98 7.56 4.91
C ILE A 25 -13.91 6.37 5.13
N ILE A 26 -15.19 6.62 5.42
CA ILE A 26 -16.19 5.56 5.61
C ILE A 26 -16.39 4.77 4.30
N ARG A 27 -16.39 5.46 3.15
CA ARG A 27 -16.46 4.77 1.84
C ARG A 27 -15.28 3.84 1.64
N LEU A 28 -14.06 4.31 1.90
CA LEU A 28 -12.84 3.51 1.78
C LEU A 28 -12.89 2.25 2.67
N GLU A 29 -13.46 2.37 3.87
CA GLU A 29 -13.63 1.25 4.81
C GLU A 29 -14.67 0.22 4.37
N GLN A 30 -15.67 0.62 3.59
CA GLN A 30 -16.79 -0.21 3.14
C GLN A 30 -16.61 -0.86 1.76
N MET A 31 -15.60 -0.41 1.00
CA MET A 31 -15.26 -1.02 -0.30
C MET A 31 -15.00 -2.51 -0.16
N ASP A 32 -15.45 -3.31 -1.12
CA ASP A 32 -14.97 -4.68 -1.22
C ASP A 32 -13.50 -4.71 -1.68
N ALA A 33 -12.87 -5.89 -1.61
CA ALA A 33 -11.47 -6.05 -1.96
C ALA A 33 -11.16 -5.61 -3.42
N THR A 34 -12.08 -5.86 -4.35
CA THR A 34 -11.90 -5.52 -5.77
C THR A 34 -11.95 -4.01 -5.97
N GLU A 35 -12.93 -3.36 -5.35
CA GLU A 35 -13.05 -1.91 -5.38
C GLU A 35 -11.86 -1.23 -4.69
N TYR A 36 -11.42 -1.75 -3.55
CA TYR A 36 -10.26 -1.24 -2.84
C TYR A 36 -8.97 -1.35 -3.67
N GLU A 37 -8.70 -2.51 -4.30
CA GLU A 37 -7.54 -2.68 -5.18
C GLU A 37 -7.56 -1.67 -6.34
N ARG A 38 -8.73 -1.42 -6.93
CA ARG A 38 -8.88 -0.41 -7.99
C ARG A 38 -8.55 0.99 -7.46
N VAL A 39 -9.07 1.37 -6.29
CA VAL A 39 -8.80 2.67 -5.67
C VAL A 39 -7.32 2.83 -5.32
N VAL A 40 -6.66 1.76 -4.86
CA VAL A 40 -5.21 1.74 -4.63
C VAL A 40 -4.44 2.02 -5.93
N GLY A 41 -4.85 1.43 -7.05
CA GLY A 41 -4.28 1.73 -8.37
C GLY A 41 -4.49 3.18 -8.80
N GLU A 42 -5.70 3.71 -8.65
CA GLU A 42 -6.00 5.11 -8.98
C GLU A 42 -5.22 6.10 -8.11
N TRP A 43 -5.07 5.81 -6.82
CA TRP A 43 -4.24 6.56 -5.88
C TRP A 43 -2.76 6.50 -6.25
N ALA A 44 -2.24 5.31 -6.56
CA ALA A 44 -0.86 5.13 -6.99
C ALA A 44 -0.56 5.95 -8.25
N TYR A 45 -1.49 5.98 -9.21
CA TYR A 45 -1.32 6.74 -10.44
C TYR A 45 -1.33 8.24 -10.18
N SER A 46 -2.37 8.72 -9.50
CA SER A 46 -2.63 10.15 -9.38
C SER A 46 -1.70 10.80 -8.36
N TYR A 47 -1.49 10.14 -7.22
CA TYR A 47 -0.72 10.69 -6.12
C TYR A 47 0.76 10.28 -6.16
N LEU A 48 1.07 8.98 -6.20
CA LEU A 48 2.47 8.55 -6.16
C LEU A 48 3.21 8.97 -7.42
N ARG A 49 2.71 8.59 -8.60
CA ARG A 49 3.35 8.97 -9.85
C ARG A 49 3.19 10.47 -10.14
N GLY A 50 1.95 10.97 -10.14
CA GLY A 50 1.65 12.34 -10.54
C GLY A 50 2.11 13.43 -9.55
N SER A 51 1.83 13.26 -8.26
CA SER A 51 2.03 14.33 -7.26
C SER A 51 3.34 14.21 -6.47
N LYS A 52 3.74 12.98 -6.11
CA LYS A 52 5.01 12.72 -5.40
C LYS A 52 6.21 12.68 -6.34
N GLY A 53 5.99 12.50 -7.65
CA GLY A 53 7.04 12.53 -8.66
C GLY A 53 7.93 11.29 -8.66
N TYR A 54 7.41 10.12 -8.28
CA TYR A 54 8.12 8.86 -8.54
C TYR A 54 8.30 8.68 -10.05
N TYR A 55 9.46 8.16 -10.45
CA TYR A 55 9.80 7.92 -11.85
C TYR A 55 8.81 6.95 -12.50
N ASP A 56 8.54 5.84 -11.82
CA ASP A 56 7.54 4.87 -12.23
C ASP A 56 6.89 4.21 -11.02
N VAL A 57 5.67 3.71 -11.18
CA VAL A 57 4.93 3.02 -10.13
C VAL A 57 4.25 1.81 -10.74
N VAL A 58 4.43 0.65 -10.11
CA VAL A 58 3.99 -0.65 -10.62
C VAL A 58 3.10 -1.35 -9.60
N LEU A 59 1.96 -1.86 -10.09
CA LEU A 59 1.09 -2.75 -9.33
C LEU A 59 1.61 -4.18 -9.42
N MET A 60 1.76 -4.81 -8.28
CA MET A 60 2.21 -6.19 -8.17
C MET A 60 0.97 -7.07 -8.05
N GLY A 61 0.70 -7.88 -9.08
CA GLY A 61 -0.50 -8.72 -9.10
C GLY A 61 -0.25 -10.13 -8.58
N GLY A 62 -1.22 -10.67 -7.84
CA GLY A 62 -1.34 -12.10 -7.52
C GLY A 62 -0.82 -12.50 -6.14
N SER A 63 -1.16 -13.74 -5.73
CA SER A 63 -0.86 -14.33 -4.41
C SER A 63 0.63 -14.62 -4.13
N SER A 64 1.53 -14.16 -5.01
CA SER A 64 2.99 -14.36 -4.94
C SER A 64 3.77 -13.05 -5.03
N ASP A 65 3.17 -11.97 -4.55
CA ASP A 65 3.72 -10.61 -4.56
C ASP A 65 4.99 -10.43 -3.68
N SER A 66 5.30 -11.42 -2.86
CA SER A 66 6.39 -11.40 -1.87
C SER A 66 6.30 -10.19 -0.93
N GLY A 67 5.08 -9.81 -0.55
CA GLY A 67 4.82 -8.69 0.36
C GLY A 67 5.09 -7.32 -0.28
N ARG A 68 4.62 -7.12 -1.51
CA ARG A 68 4.72 -5.87 -2.27
C ARG A 68 3.44 -5.73 -3.05
N ASP A 69 2.50 -4.86 -2.68
CA ASP A 69 1.33 -4.60 -3.54
C ASP A 69 1.65 -3.55 -4.61
N LEU A 70 2.53 -2.61 -4.25
CA LEU A 70 2.96 -1.50 -5.07
C LEU A 70 4.47 -1.27 -4.90
N VAL A 71 5.16 -1.06 -6.02
CA VAL A 71 6.57 -0.65 -6.04
C VAL A 71 6.66 0.70 -6.75
N ALA A 72 7.19 1.70 -6.04
CA ALA A 72 7.37 3.04 -6.56
C ALA A 72 8.87 3.31 -6.77
N TYR A 73 9.30 3.36 -8.02
CA TYR A 73 10.69 3.55 -8.42
C TYR A 73 11.07 5.02 -8.39
N LEU A 74 12.24 5.31 -7.82
CA LEU A 74 12.73 6.68 -7.65
C LEU A 74 13.47 7.20 -8.88
N ASP A 75 14.00 6.31 -9.72
CA ASP A 75 14.79 6.65 -10.90
C ASP A 75 14.72 5.57 -11.99
N GLU A 76 15.26 5.90 -13.16
CA GLU A 76 15.29 5.03 -14.35
C GLU A 76 16.18 3.79 -14.22
N THR A 77 16.97 3.68 -13.14
CA THR A 77 17.79 2.49 -12.89
C THR A 77 16.98 1.35 -12.29
N TYR A 78 15.77 1.65 -11.78
CA TYR A 78 14.89 0.72 -11.08
C TYR A 78 15.54 0.03 -9.86
N ASN A 79 16.69 0.51 -9.38
CA ASN A 79 17.40 -0.06 -8.23
C ASN A 79 16.99 0.56 -6.90
N ARG A 80 16.41 1.77 -6.95
CA ARG A 80 15.95 2.51 -5.79
C ARG A 80 14.44 2.61 -5.87
N PHE A 81 13.77 2.07 -4.86
CA PHE A 81 12.33 2.01 -4.81
C PHE A 81 11.81 2.06 -3.38
N ASP A 82 10.57 2.52 -3.27
CA ASP A 82 9.75 2.39 -2.07
C ASP A 82 8.72 1.29 -2.29
N ILE A 83 8.41 0.53 -1.24
CA ILE A 83 7.36 -0.49 -1.25
C ILE A 83 6.16 0.02 -0.47
N TYR A 84 4.98 -0.15 -1.05
CA TYR A 84 3.69 0.09 -0.41
C TYR A 84 2.92 -1.21 -0.34
N GLN A 85 2.67 -1.69 0.89
CA GLN A 85 1.80 -2.82 1.18
C GLN A 85 0.43 -2.29 1.65
N CYS A 86 -0.56 -2.39 0.80
CA CYS A 86 -1.94 -2.00 1.03
C CYS A 86 -2.74 -3.14 1.69
N LYS A 87 -3.43 -2.85 2.80
CA LYS A 87 -4.22 -3.83 3.54
C LYS A 87 -5.63 -3.33 3.81
N HIS A 88 -6.61 -4.10 3.34
CA HIS A 88 -8.03 -3.88 3.65
C HIS A 88 -8.49 -4.90 4.70
N TYR A 89 -8.19 -4.59 5.97
CA TYR A 89 -8.61 -5.43 7.09
C TYR A 89 -9.92 -4.92 7.70
N ASP A 90 -10.70 -5.82 8.30
CA ASP A 90 -11.96 -5.48 8.99
C ASP A 90 -11.75 -4.59 10.22
N THR A 91 -10.52 -4.55 10.74
CA THR A 91 -10.13 -3.76 11.91
C THR A 91 -8.90 -2.91 11.63
N PRO A 92 -8.67 -1.81 12.38
CA PRO A 92 -7.41 -1.10 12.35
C PRO A 92 -6.21 -2.03 12.55
N LEU A 93 -5.09 -1.73 11.88
CA LEU A 93 -3.90 -2.57 11.85
C LEU A 93 -3.42 -2.91 13.26
N LYS A 94 -3.37 -4.20 13.57
CA LYS A 94 -2.91 -4.73 14.85
C LYS A 94 -1.40 -4.97 14.84
N PRO A 95 -0.74 -5.00 16.02
CA PRO A 95 0.67 -5.35 16.10
C PRO A 95 1.00 -6.71 15.46
N SER A 96 0.16 -7.73 15.67
CA SER A 96 0.38 -9.07 15.09
C SER A 96 0.33 -9.07 13.56
N GLU A 97 -0.56 -8.27 12.97
CA GLU A 97 -0.69 -8.14 11.50
C GLU A 97 0.50 -7.36 10.94
N TYR A 98 0.90 -6.26 11.61
CA TYR A 98 2.09 -5.49 11.25
C TYR A 98 3.36 -6.34 11.21
N TRP A 99 3.62 -7.12 12.26
CA TRP A 99 4.83 -7.94 12.35
C TRP A 99 4.90 -9.02 11.27
N ILE A 100 3.76 -9.55 10.81
CA ILE A 100 3.72 -10.50 9.70
C ILE A 100 4.21 -9.84 8.40
N GLU A 101 3.69 -8.66 8.06
CA GLU A 101 4.07 -7.96 6.83
C GLU A 101 5.51 -7.45 6.90
N PHE A 102 5.94 -6.94 8.05
CA PHE A 102 7.34 -6.57 8.27
C PHE A 102 8.28 -7.79 8.18
N GLY A 103 7.88 -8.94 8.73
CA GLY A 103 8.62 -10.19 8.63
C GLY A 103 8.81 -10.64 7.18
N LYS A 104 7.80 -10.47 6.32
CA LYS A 104 7.93 -10.75 4.87
C LYS A 104 8.99 -9.86 4.23
N LEU A 105 8.99 -8.55 4.53
CA LEU A 105 10.04 -7.64 4.03
C LEU A 105 11.43 -8.14 4.40
N CYS A 106 11.66 -8.46 5.69
CA CYS A 106 12.93 -8.97 6.17
C CYS A 106 13.31 -10.28 5.47
N TYR A 107 12.37 -11.22 5.35
CA TYR A 107 12.61 -12.51 4.72
C TYR A 107 12.99 -12.38 3.25
N TYR A 108 12.20 -11.66 2.45
CA TYR A 108 12.43 -11.58 1.01
C TYR A 108 13.63 -10.72 0.61
N THR A 109 13.98 -9.72 1.41
CA THR A 109 15.24 -8.97 1.23
C THR A 109 16.45 -9.82 1.62
N TYR A 110 16.36 -10.61 2.69
CA TYR A 110 17.41 -11.57 3.08
C TYR A 110 17.64 -12.64 2.00
N MET A 111 16.56 -13.19 1.44
CA MET A 111 16.61 -14.17 0.35
C MET A 111 17.03 -13.57 -0.99
N LYS A 112 17.23 -12.25 -1.06
CA LYS A 112 17.61 -11.49 -2.27
C LYS A 112 16.60 -11.61 -3.41
N GLU A 113 15.33 -11.84 -3.10
CA GLU A 113 14.23 -11.76 -4.07
C GLU A 113 14.06 -10.34 -4.61
N TYR A 114 14.43 -9.34 -3.81
CA TYR A 114 14.55 -7.94 -4.19
C TYR A 114 15.51 -7.19 -3.24
N ARG A 115 15.98 -6.00 -3.66
CA ARG A 115 16.84 -5.14 -2.84
C ARG A 115 16.07 -4.55 -1.66
N ILE A 116 16.77 -4.15 -0.60
CA ILE A 116 16.15 -3.42 0.51
C ILE A 116 15.58 -2.10 -0.04
N PRO A 117 14.28 -1.79 0.16
CA PRO A 117 13.69 -0.53 -0.30
C PRO A 117 14.22 0.65 0.52
N GLU A 118 14.16 1.85 -0.05
CA GLU A 118 14.50 3.09 0.66
C GLU A 118 13.47 3.35 1.77
N LYS A 119 12.19 3.07 1.50
CA LYS A 119 11.10 3.12 2.47
C LYS A 119 10.12 1.98 2.28
N TYR A 120 9.56 1.52 3.39
CA TYR A 120 8.50 0.52 3.44
C TYR A 120 7.27 1.09 4.14
N TYR A 121 6.15 1.11 3.43
CA TYR A 121 4.88 1.63 3.89
C TYR A 121 3.85 0.51 4.03
N ILE A 122 3.12 0.50 5.14
CA ILE A 122 1.87 -0.27 5.25
C ILE A 122 0.72 0.72 5.20
N VAL A 123 -0.14 0.57 4.19
CA VAL A 123 -1.29 1.45 3.92
C VAL A 123 -2.55 0.68 4.30
N ALA A 124 -3.07 0.91 5.50
CA ALA A 124 -4.26 0.22 6.00
C ALA A 124 -5.52 1.08 5.81
N SER A 125 -6.61 0.51 5.28
CA SER A 125 -7.88 1.22 5.04
C SER A 125 -8.50 1.81 6.32
N LYS A 126 -8.35 1.10 7.45
CA LYS A 126 -8.82 1.51 8.79
C LYS A 126 -7.72 2.13 9.67
N GLY A 127 -6.59 2.49 9.07
CA GLY A 127 -5.45 3.08 9.78
C GLY A 127 -4.78 2.14 10.79
N VAL A 128 -4.02 2.75 11.71
CA VAL A 128 -3.20 2.04 12.71
C VAL A 128 -3.93 1.93 14.04
N GLY A 129 -4.06 0.72 14.58
CA GLY A 129 -4.71 0.50 15.87
C GLY A 129 -3.97 1.17 17.04
N ALA A 130 -4.71 1.62 18.05
CA ALA A 130 -4.17 2.37 19.19
C ALA A 130 -3.00 1.65 19.91
N LYS A 131 -3.08 0.31 20.03
CA LYS A 131 -2.01 -0.50 20.63
C LYS A 131 -0.71 -0.42 19.84
N LEU A 132 -0.78 -0.52 18.52
CA LEU A 132 0.38 -0.43 17.63
C LEU A 132 0.96 0.99 17.62
N ARG A 133 0.09 2.01 17.61
CA ARG A 133 0.51 3.42 17.73
C ARG A 133 1.24 3.67 19.05
N LYS A 134 0.74 3.12 20.16
CA LYS A 134 1.37 3.22 21.47
C LYS A 134 2.74 2.54 21.49
N SER A 135 2.85 1.31 20.97
CA SER A 135 4.14 0.60 20.95
C SER A 135 5.22 1.33 20.15
N TYR A 136 4.84 2.06 19.09
CA TYR A 136 5.79 2.86 18.31
C TYR A 136 6.22 4.16 19.03
N ASN A 137 5.28 4.81 19.73
CA ASN A 137 5.55 6.07 20.43
C ASN A 137 6.28 5.87 21.76
N ASP A 138 6.19 4.68 22.35
CA ASP A 138 6.94 4.29 23.54
C ASP A 138 8.40 3.98 23.15
N ARG A 139 9.20 5.02 22.83
CA ARG A 139 10.65 4.92 22.47
C ARG A 139 11.54 4.22 23.51
N ASN A 140 11.01 3.91 24.69
CA ASN A 140 11.72 3.33 25.83
C ASN A 140 11.45 1.82 26.02
N ARG A 141 10.83 1.14 25.05
CA ARG A 141 10.58 -0.32 25.08
C ARG A 141 11.31 -1.06 23.97
N VAL A 142 12.60 -0.78 23.81
CA VAL A 142 13.51 -1.75 23.19
C VAL A 142 14.37 -2.27 24.33
N ASN A 143 13.90 -3.35 24.96
CA ASN A 143 14.67 -4.21 25.85
C ASN A 143 14.64 -5.61 25.25
#